data_AF-X7YR31-F1
#
_entry.id   AF-X7YR31-F1
#
_cell.length_a   1.000
_cell.length_b   1.000
_cell.length_c   1.000
_cell.angle_alpha   90.00
_cell.angle_beta   90.00
_cell.angle_gamma   90.00
#
_symmetry.space_group_name_H-M   'P 1'
#
loop_
_entity.id
_entity.type
_entity.pdbx_description
1 polymer ?
#
loop_
_entity_poly.entity_id
_entity_poly.type
_entity_poly.pdbx_seq_one_letter_code
_entity_poly.pdbx_strand_id
1 'polypeptide(L)'
;MDTAQPDAGFPGARRTRPGVVAASRGRGRLARRFPDGIPPGYAERAAYEIEVICAKGFPSYFLIVADLVNYARSVNIRVGPGRGSAAGSLVAYALGITDIDPIPHGLLFERFLNPERTSMPDIDIDFDDRRRGEMVRYAADKWGHDRVAQVITFGTIKTKAALKDSARIHYGQPGFAIADRITKALPPPIMAKDIPLSGITDPNHERYKEAAEVRG
;
A
#
# COMPACT_ATOMS: atom_id res chain seq x y z
N MET A 1 -15.67 -11.73 -11.34
CA MET A 1 -16.11 -11.04 -10.11
C MET A 1 -16.13 -9.57 -10.42
N ASP A 2 -17.32 -8.99 -10.47
CA ASP A 2 -17.51 -7.56 -10.74
C ASP A 2 -17.15 -6.79 -9.47
N THR A 3 -15.96 -6.19 -9.42
CA THR A 3 -15.48 -5.42 -8.26
C THR A 3 -16.08 -4.03 -8.31
N ALA A 4 -17.36 -3.90 -7.98
CA ALA A 4 -17.99 -2.61 -7.79
C ALA A 4 -17.31 -1.89 -6.61
N GLN A 5 -16.70 -0.74 -6.87
CA GLN A 5 -16.10 0.08 -5.82
C GLN A 5 -17.21 0.61 -4.88
N PRO A 6 -16.94 0.72 -3.57
CA PRO A 6 -17.90 1.32 -2.65
C PRO A 6 -18.23 2.75 -3.08
N ASP A 7 -19.53 3.06 -3.14
CA ASP A 7 -19.98 4.43 -3.34
C ASP A 7 -19.50 5.26 -2.14
N ALA A 8 -18.86 6.38 -2.39
CA ALA A 8 -18.24 7.22 -1.37
C ALA A 8 -19.26 7.94 -0.48
N GLY A 9 -20.55 7.59 -0.54
CA GLY A 9 -21.57 7.82 0.50
C GLY A 9 -21.51 9.18 1.19
N PHE A 10 -21.31 10.26 0.44
CA PHE A 10 -21.18 11.60 1.02
C PHE A 10 -22.56 12.09 1.52
N PRO A 11 -22.72 12.45 2.81
CA PRO A 11 -23.98 13.00 3.31
C PRO A 11 -24.30 14.31 2.57
N GLY A 12 -25.46 14.37 1.92
CA GLY A 12 -25.93 15.52 1.12
C GLY A 12 -25.88 15.33 -0.39
N ALA A 13 -25.25 14.27 -0.91
CA ALA A 13 -25.17 14.00 -2.35
C ALA A 13 -26.31 13.10 -2.84
N ARG A 14 -27.58 13.49 -2.63
CA ARG A 14 -28.65 12.91 -3.46
C ARG A 14 -28.49 13.52 -4.87
N ARG A 15 -27.86 12.78 -5.79
CA ARG A 15 -27.74 13.01 -7.26
C ARG A 15 -26.51 13.75 -7.83
N THR A 16 -25.38 13.90 -7.13
CA THR A 16 -24.13 14.39 -7.78
C THR A 16 -23.19 13.24 -8.13
N ARG A 17 -22.85 13.09 -9.42
CA ARG A 17 -21.91 12.05 -9.90
C ARG A 17 -20.56 12.24 -9.17
N PRO A 18 -19.92 11.19 -8.63
CA PRO A 18 -18.65 11.29 -7.89
C PRO A 18 -17.54 12.07 -8.62
N GLY A 19 -17.51 12.03 -9.95
CA GLY A 19 -16.58 12.81 -10.77
C GLY A 19 -16.73 14.33 -10.60
N VAL A 20 -17.95 14.84 -10.41
CA VAL A 20 -18.21 16.28 -10.21
C VAL A 20 -17.70 16.73 -8.82
N VAL A 21 -17.83 15.86 -7.81
CA VAL A 21 -17.32 16.12 -6.46
C VAL A 21 -15.78 16.07 -6.44
N ALA A 22 -15.18 15.10 -7.15
CA ALA A 22 -13.73 15.01 -7.29
C ALA A 22 -13.17 16.25 -8.01
N ALA A 23 -13.82 16.69 -9.10
CA ALA A 23 -13.40 17.87 -9.85
C ALA A 23 -13.47 19.17 -9.02
N SER A 24 -14.58 19.39 -8.33
CA SER A 24 -14.78 20.58 -7.50
C SER A 24 -13.86 20.62 -6.28
N ARG A 25 -13.66 19.48 -5.59
CA ARG A 25 -12.73 19.39 -4.46
C ARG A 25 -11.27 19.47 -4.90
N GLY A 26 -10.91 18.85 -6.02
CA GLY A 26 -9.54 18.90 -6.56
C GLY A 26 -9.11 20.34 -6.84
N ARG A 27 -9.93 21.10 -7.59
CA ARG A 27 -9.65 22.51 -7.90
C ARG A 27 -9.66 23.40 -6.65
N GLY A 28 -10.65 23.23 -5.77
CA GLY A 28 -10.75 24.02 -4.53
C GLY A 28 -9.62 23.73 -3.54
N ARG A 29 -9.05 22.52 -3.53
CA ARG A 29 -7.92 22.16 -2.66
C ARG A 29 -6.56 22.48 -3.28
N LEU A 30 -6.45 22.51 -4.61
CA LEU A 30 -5.24 23.00 -5.28
C LEU A 30 -4.95 24.46 -4.88
N ALA A 31 -5.98 25.30 -4.79
CA ALA A 31 -5.86 26.66 -4.27
C ALA A 31 -5.34 26.72 -2.82
N ARG A 32 -5.58 25.71 -1.99
CA ARG A 32 -5.02 25.64 -0.61
C ARG A 32 -3.53 25.30 -0.60
N ARG A 33 -3.05 24.56 -1.60
CA ARG A 33 -1.62 24.25 -1.77
C ARG A 33 -0.83 25.45 -2.29
N PHE A 34 -1.50 26.36 -3.00
CA PHE A 34 -0.91 27.55 -3.60
C PHE A 34 -1.68 28.82 -3.19
N PRO A 35 -1.51 29.29 -1.93
CA PRO A 35 -2.23 30.46 -1.42
C PRO A 35 -1.91 31.73 -2.20
N ASP A 36 -0.70 31.82 -2.76
CA ASP A 36 -0.22 32.98 -3.53
C ASP A 36 -0.58 32.91 -5.03
N GLY A 37 -1.40 31.92 -5.43
CA GLY A 37 -1.85 31.73 -6.80
C GLY A 37 -1.33 30.44 -7.43
N ILE A 38 -2.19 29.80 -8.23
CA ILE A 38 -1.87 28.53 -8.90
C ILE A 38 -0.88 28.81 -10.05
N PRO A 39 0.30 28.15 -10.10
CA PRO A 39 1.26 28.39 -11.17
C PRO A 39 0.73 27.96 -12.55
N PRO A 40 1.27 28.52 -13.65
CA PRO A 40 0.91 28.12 -15.01
C PRO A 40 1.08 26.61 -15.24
N GLY A 41 0.18 26.01 -16.01
CA GLY A 41 0.19 24.57 -16.36
C GLY A 41 -0.38 23.64 -15.28
N TYR A 42 -0.48 24.06 -14.01
CA TYR A 42 -1.05 23.22 -12.94
C TYR A 42 -2.55 22.98 -13.14
N ALA A 43 -3.30 24.01 -13.54
CA ALA A 43 -4.73 23.89 -13.79
C ALA A 43 -5.03 22.93 -14.96
N GLU A 44 -4.21 22.97 -16.02
CA GLU A 44 -4.31 22.08 -17.18
C GLU A 44 -3.98 20.65 -16.81
N ARG A 45 -2.87 20.43 -16.09
CA ARG A 45 -2.50 19.10 -15.58
C ARG A 45 -3.59 18.53 -14.68
N ALA A 46 -4.12 19.31 -13.74
CA ALA A 46 -5.19 18.87 -12.85
C ALA A 46 -6.47 18.54 -13.63
N ALA A 47 -6.84 19.33 -14.64
CA ALA A 47 -8.01 19.07 -15.48
C ALA A 47 -7.89 17.75 -16.24
N TYR A 48 -6.74 17.51 -16.88
CA TYR A 48 -6.43 16.26 -17.57
C TYR A 48 -6.48 15.05 -16.62
N GLU A 49 -5.84 15.14 -15.45
CA GLU A 49 -5.86 14.03 -14.48
C GLU A 49 -7.29 13.74 -13.99
N ILE A 50 -8.08 14.77 -13.68
CA ILE A 50 -9.48 14.62 -13.28
C ILE A 50 -10.29 13.93 -14.38
N GLU A 51 -10.10 14.31 -15.65
CA GLU A 51 -10.76 13.69 -16.79
C GLU A 51 -10.44 12.19 -16.87
N VAL A 52 -9.16 11.82 -16.81
CA VAL A 52 -8.73 10.42 -16.85
C VAL A 52 -9.28 9.62 -15.66
N ILE A 53 -9.23 10.19 -14.45
CA ILE A 53 -9.76 9.56 -13.22
C ILE A 53 -11.27 9.31 -13.35
N CYS A 54 -12.01 10.28 -13.87
CA CYS A 54 -13.46 10.18 -14.06
C CYS A 54 -13.80 9.17 -15.16
N ALA A 55 -13.08 9.20 -16.29
CA ALA A 55 -13.27 8.30 -17.41
C ALA A 55 -13.04 6.84 -17.03
N LYS A 56 -12.06 6.56 -16.16
CA LYS A 56 -11.78 5.22 -15.63
C LYS A 56 -12.66 4.80 -14.46
N GLY A 57 -13.53 5.67 -13.95
CA GLY A 57 -14.43 5.34 -12.85
C GLY A 57 -13.77 5.29 -11.47
N PHE A 58 -12.61 5.94 -11.27
CA PHE A 58 -11.92 5.99 -9.97
C PHE A 58 -12.11 7.25 -9.11
N PRO A 59 -13.06 8.18 -9.34
CA PRO A 59 -13.16 9.38 -8.50
C PRO A 59 -13.50 9.05 -7.04
N SER A 60 -14.34 8.03 -6.80
CA SER A 60 -14.69 7.59 -5.44
C SER A 60 -13.48 7.09 -4.67
N TYR A 61 -12.57 6.36 -5.34
CA TYR A 61 -11.37 5.83 -4.72
C TYR A 61 -10.45 6.96 -4.20
N PHE A 62 -10.17 7.97 -5.03
CA PHE A 62 -9.40 9.14 -4.61
C PHE A 62 -10.07 9.88 -3.45
N LEU A 63 -11.39 10.01 -3.48
CA LEU A 63 -12.14 10.71 -2.44
C LEU A 63 -12.13 9.95 -1.11
N ILE A 64 -12.22 8.62 -1.13
CA ILE A 64 -12.13 7.77 0.07
C ILE A 64 -10.73 7.86 0.68
N VAL A 65 -9.68 7.71 -0.14
CA VAL A 65 -8.28 7.81 0.29
C VAL A 65 -8.00 9.21 0.87
N ALA A 66 -8.39 10.27 0.17
CA ALA A 66 -8.24 11.63 0.67
C ALA A 66 -8.96 11.82 2.01
N ASP A 67 -10.14 11.25 2.19
CA ASP A 67 -10.88 11.34 3.44
C ASP A 67 -10.16 10.66 4.61
N LEU A 68 -9.62 9.45 4.40
CA LEU A 68 -8.81 8.75 5.40
C LEU A 68 -7.57 9.56 5.81
N VAL A 69 -6.85 10.12 4.82
CA VAL A 69 -5.67 10.95 5.09
C VAL A 69 -6.03 12.24 5.84
N ASN A 70 -7.10 12.91 5.43
CA ASN A 70 -7.56 14.13 6.10
C ASN A 70 -8.02 13.85 7.54
N TYR A 71 -8.72 12.73 7.77
CA TYR A 71 -9.10 12.30 9.12
C TYR A 71 -7.86 12.05 9.98
N ALA A 72 -6.91 11.25 9.48
CA ALA A 72 -5.66 10.97 10.18
C ALA A 72 -4.95 12.26 10.62
N ARG A 73 -4.81 13.23 9.71
CA ARG A 73 -4.24 14.55 10.03
C ARG A 73 -5.05 15.30 11.08
N SER A 74 -6.39 15.27 11.02
CA SER A 74 -7.26 15.97 11.98
C SER A 74 -7.17 15.44 13.41
N VAL A 75 -6.82 14.17 13.59
CA VAL A 75 -6.61 13.53 14.90
C VAL A 75 -5.13 13.32 15.24
N ASN A 76 -4.24 14.05 14.56
CA ASN A 76 -2.78 14.01 14.75
C ASN A 76 -2.15 12.60 14.60
N ILE A 77 -2.72 11.76 13.72
CA ILE A 77 -2.06 10.54 13.26
C ILE A 77 -1.08 10.94 12.16
N ARG A 78 0.20 10.60 12.34
CA ARG A 78 1.21 10.81 11.30
C ARG A 78 0.90 9.94 10.09
N VAL A 79 0.88 10.56 8.92
CA VAL A 79 0.73 9.92 7.62
C VAL A 79 2.07 10.04 6.90
N GLY A 80 2.49 8.98 6.20
CA GLY A 80 3.65 9.06 5.33
C GLY A 80 3.48 10.11 4.22
N PRO A 81 4.56 10.57 3.57
CA PRO A 81 4.49 11.58 2.50
C PRO A 81 3.73 11.13 1.23
N GLY A 82 3.24 9.88 1.21
CA GLY A 82 2.77 9.16 0.03
C GLY A 82 3.92 8.42 -0.64
N ARG A 83 3.72 7.15 -0.97
CA ARG A 83 4.71 6.32 -1.67
C ARG A 83 4.13 5.75 -2.97
N GLY A 84 5.01 5.19 -3.78
CA GLY A 84 4.63 4.54 -5.04
C GLY A 84 4.24 5.54 -6.12
N SER A 85 3.47 5.07 -7.10
CA SER A 85 3.15 5.84 -8.29
C SER A 85 2.22 7.03 -8.03
N ALA A 86 1.44 7.01 -6.95
CA ALA A 86 0.49 8.08 -6.61
C ALA A 86 1.15 9.46 -6.46
N ALA A 87 2.45 9.53 -6.13
CA ALA A 87 3.23 10.77 -6.10
C ALA A 87 3.30 11.51 -7.45
N GLY A 88 3.04 10.82 -8.57
CA GLY A 88 2.98 11.43 -9.91
C GLY A 88 1.66 12.14 -10.24
N SER A 89 0.67 12.12 -9.33
CA SER A 89 -0.63 12.76 -9.54
C SER A 89 -0.73 14.10 -8.82
N LEU A 90 -0.98 15.16 -9.60
CA LEU A 90 -1.27 16.49 -9.07
C LEU A 90 -2.62 16.50 -8.33
N VAL A 91 -3.58 15.68 -8.75
CA VAL A 91 -4.85 15.50 -8.04
C VAL A 91 -4.62 14.87 -6.67
N ALA A 92 -3.72 13.89 -6.54
CA ALA A 92 -3.37 13.31 -5.25
C ALA A 92 -2.72 14.35 -4.32
N TYR A 93 -1.79 15.15 -4.85
CA TYR A 93 -1.17 16.26 -4.12
C TYR A 93 -2.21 17.29 -3.66
N ALA A 94 -3.10 17.72 -4.56
CA ALA A 94 -4.16 18.68 -4.28
C ALA A 94 -5.13 18.17 -3.21
N LEU A 95 -5.51 16.89 -3.25
CA LEU A 95 -6.44 16.30 -2.27
C LEU A 95 -5.81 16.08 -0.87
N GLY A 96 -4.49 16.21 -0.76
CA GLY A 96 -3.75 15.97 0.49
C GLY A 96 -3.31 14.52 0.68
N ILE A 97 -3.47 13.68 -0.35
CA ILE A 97 -3.10 12.26 -0.32
C ILE A 97 -1.57 12.13 -0.28
N THR A 98 -0.88 12.87 -1.15
CA THR A 98 0.57 12.96 -1.19
C THR A 98 1.01 14.37 -0.79
N ASP A 99 2.24 14.49 -0.29
CA ASP A 99 2.87 15.78 0.04
C ASP A 99 3.95 16.20 -0.96
N ILE A 100 4.10 15.44 -2.05
CA ILE A 100 5.06 15.71 -3.13
C ILE A 100 4.32 16.37 -4.29
N ASP A 101 4.79 17.54 -4.69
CA ASP A 101 4.35 18.20 -5.92
C ASP A 101 4.97 17.48 -7.14
N PRO A 102 4.20 16.90 -8.07
CA PRO A 102 4.77 16.12 -9.17
C PRO A 102 5.49 16.97 -10.22
N ILE A 103 5.11 18.25 -10.39
CA ILE A 103 5.57 19.05 -11.53
C ILE A 103 7.05 19.44 -11.41
N PRO A 104 7.54 20.01 -10.28
CA PRO A 104 8.94 20.37 -10.12
C PRO A 104 9.89 19.16 -10.19
N HIS A 105 9.36 17.98 -9.88
CA HIS A 105 10.11 16.72 -9.84
C HIS A 105 9.99 15.90 -11.12
N GLY A 106 9.30 16.40 -12.15
CA GLY A 106 9.14 15.71 -13.44
C GLY A 106 8.39 14.37 -13.33
N LEU A 107 7.50 14.22 -12.33
CA LEU A 107 6.76 12.99 -12.11
C LEU A 107 5.58 12.87 -13.07
N LEU A 108 5.48 11.72 -13.72
CA LEU A 108 4.50 11.44 -14.77
C LEU A 108 3.25 10.79 -14.19
N PHE A 109 2.08 11.33 -14.53
CA PHE A 109 0.79 10.81 -14.09
C PHE A 109 0.48 9.46 -14.72
N GLU A 110 0.89 9.24 -15.96
CA GLU A 110 0.64 8.01 -16.73
C GLU A 110 1.36 6.79 -16.14
N ARG A 111 2.42 7.01 -15.35
CA ARG A 111 3.06 5.93 -14.59
C ARG A 111 2.17 5.41 -13.46
N PHE A 112 1.24 6.23 -12.99
CA PHE A 112 0.26 5.88 -11.99
C PHE A 112 -1.04 5.40 -12.61
N LEU A 113 -1.58 6.17 -13.54
CA LEU A 113 -2.85 5.86 -14.19
C LEU A 113 -2.74 6.13 -15.69
N ASN A 114 -2.39 5.09 -16.43
CA ASN A 114 -2.26 5.18 -17.87
C ASN A 114 -3.66 5.14 -18.54
N PRO A 115 -4.05 6.14 -19.35
CA PRO A 115 -5.35 6.16 -20.04
C PRO A 115 -5.56 4.93 -20.95
N GLU A 116 -4.52 4.47 -21.65
CA GLU A 116 -4.57 3.40 -22.65
C GLU A 116 -4.57 1.98 -22.05
N ARG A 117 -4.18 1.83 -20.78
CA ARG A 117 -4.16 0.53 -20.10
C ARG A 117 -5.24 0.43 -19.03
N THR A 118 -5.88 -0.73 -18.95
CA THR A 118 -6.74 -1.09 -17.81
C THR A 118 -5.85 -1.56 -16.67
N SER A 119 -5.36 -0.62 -15.87
CA SER A 119 -4.63 -0.88 -14.63
C SER A 119 -5.40 -0.32 -13.46
N MET A 120 -5.55 -1.13 -12.40
CA MET A 120 -6.11 -0.65 -11.15
C MET A 120 -5.09 0.28 -10.48
N PRO A 121 -5.47 1.52 -10.10
CA PRO A 121 -4.57 2.43 -9.40
C PRO A 121 -4.28 1.86 -8.01
N ASP A 122 -3.01 1.80 -7.64
CA ASP A 122 -2.60 1.48 -6.29
C ASP A 122 -2.20 2.77 -5.55
N ILE A 123 -2.96 3.12 -4.51
CA ILE A 123 -2.70 4.30 -3.68
C ILE A 123 -2.33 3.78 -2.29
N ASP A 124 -1.05 3.52 -2.12
CA ASP A 124 -0.48 3.13 -0.85
C ASP A 124 -0.50 4.29 0.15
N ILE A 125 -1.20 4.10 1.26
CA ILE A 125 -1.19 5.03 2.40
C ILE A 125 -0.59 4.32 3.61
N ASP A 126 0.37 4.98 4.25
CA ASP A 126 0.94 4.53 5.51
C ASP A 126 0.52 5.42 6.66
N PHE A 127 0.12 4.80 7.76
CA PHE A 127 -0.22 5.46 9.02
C PHE A 127 0.73 4.94 10.12
N ASP A 128 0.87 5.70 11.21
CA ASP A 128 1.56 5.21 12.42
C ASP A 128 0.92 3.88 12.89
N ASP A 129 1.70 2.80 12.87
CA ASP A 129 1.24 1.43 13.16
C ASP A 129 0.52 1.32 14.52
N ARG A 130 1.00 2.07 15.52
CA ARG A 130 0.42 2.10 16.87
C ARG A 130 -1.01 2.63 16.89
N ARG A 131 -1.38 3.43 15.90
CA ARG A 131 -2.71 4.07 15.77
C ARG A 131 -3.53 3.47 14.63
N ARG A 132 -3.07 2.37 14.01
CA ARG A 132 -3.81 1.65 12.95
C ARG A 132 -5.24 1.29 13.37
N GLY A 133 -5.43 0.87 14.63
CA GLY A 133 -6.75 0.52 15.16
C GLY A 133 -7.75 1.69 15.19
N GLU A 134 -7.28 2.94 15.26
CA GLU A 134 -8.16 4.12 15.18
C GLU A 134 -8.63 4.36 13.74
N MET A 135 -7.73 4.18 12.76
CA MET A 135 -8.07 4.31 11.34
C MET A 135 -9.07 3.24 10.90
N VAL A 136 -8.90 1.99 11.35
CA VAL A 136 -9.84 0.91 11.06
C VAL A 136 -11.22 1.20 11.65
N ARG A 137 -11.28 1.69 12.90
CA ARG A 137 -12.54 2.10 13.53
C ARG A 137 -13.22 3.23 12.75
N TYR A 138 -12.49 4.29 12.44
CA TYR A 138 -13.03 5.39 11.64
C TYR A 138 -13.60 4.93 10.29
N ALA A 139 -12.87 4.07 9.57
CA ALA A 139 -13.34 3.53 8.30
C ALA A 139 -14.63 2.70 8.48
N ALA A 140 -14.71 1.89 9.53
CA ALA A 140 -15.88 1.08 9.83
C ALA A 140 -17.09 1.93 10.27
N ASP A 141 -16.88 2.94 11.12
CA ASP A 141 -17.92 3.86 11.58
C ASP A 141 -18.51 4.64 10.38
N LYS A 142 -17.67 4.96 9.39
CA LYS A 142 -18.07 5.75 8.22
C LYS A 142 -18.72 4.93 7.11
N TRP A 143 -18.17 3.76 6.81
CA TRP A 143 -18.59 2.96 5.65
C TRP A 143 -19.41 1.71 6.01
N GLY A 144 -19.59 1.44 7.31
CA GLY A 144 -20.32 0.29 7.84
C GLY A 144 -19.38 -0.79 8.35
N HIS A 145 -19.64 -1.27 9.57
CA HIS A 145 -18.86 -2.35 10.19
C HIS A 145 -18.96 -3.68 9.43
N ASP A 146 -20.04 -3.88 8.67
CA ASP A 146 -20.26 -5.04 7.80
C ASP A 146 -19.55 -4.92 6.43
N ARG A 147 -18.94 -3.77 6.14
CA ARG A 147 -18.30 -3.46 4.85
C ARG A 147 -16.79 -3.20 4.96
N VAL A 148 -16.25 -3.21 6.18
CA VAL A 148 -14.83 -3.01 6.45
C VAL A 148 -14.27 -4.24 7.16
N ALA A 149 -13.27 -4.86 6.55
CA ALA A 149 -12.59 -6.03 7.11
C ALA A 149 -11.08 -5.88 7.01
N GLN A 150 -10.37 -6.58 7.89
CA GLN A 150 -8.92 -6.71 7.79
C GLN A 150 -8.57 -7.92 6.94
N VAL A 151 -7.47 -7.81 6.19
CA VAL A 151 -6.93 -8.91 5.40
C VAL A 151 -6.09 -9.80 6.31
N ILE A 152 -6.35 -11.11 6.28
CA ILE A 152 -5.59 -12.11 7.04
C ILE A 152 -4.21 -12.33 6.41
N THR A 153 -3.22 -12.69 7.24
CA THR A 153 -1.93 -13.18 6.77
C THR A 153 -1.75 -14.64 7.16
N PHE A 154 -1.23 -15.44 6.23
CA PHE A 154 -0.92 -16.84 6.51
C PHE A 154 0.53 -16.96 6.96
N GLY A 155 0.72 -17.35 8.22
CA GLY A 155 2.03 -17.75 8.73
C GLY A 155 2.47 -19.02 8.00
N THR A 156 3.47 -18.91 7.13
CA THR A 156 4.08 -20.07 6.47
C THR A 156 5.27 -20.55 7.29
N ILE A 157 5.42 -21.86 7.42
CA ILE A 157 6.58 -22.46 8.10
C ILE A 157 7.82 -22.20 7.25
N LYS A 158 8.69 -21.29 7.71
CA LYS A 158 9.96 -20.95 7.05
C LYS A 158 11.02 -21.99 7.38
N THR A 159 12.09 -22.05 6.58
CA THR A 159 13.18 -23.03 6.67
C THR A 159 13.70 -23.23 8.10
N LYS A 160 14.00 -22.13 8.82
CA LYS A 160 14.49 -22.20 10.20
C LYS A 160 13.46 -22.80 11.17
N ALA A 161 12.19 -22.44 11.02
CA ALA A 161 11.11 -23.00 11.83
C ALA A 161 10.89 -24.48 11.51
N ALA A 162 10.88 -24.86 10.23
CA ALA A 162 10.73 -26.25 9.80
C ALA A 162 11.78 -27.18 10.39
N LEU A 163 13.05 -26.75 10.44
CA LEU A 163 14.13 -27.52 11.06
C LEU A 163 13.95 -27.67 12.58
N LYS A 164 13.54 -26.59 13.26
CA LYS A 164 13.26 -26.60 14.70
C LYS A 164 12.06 -27.47 15.05
N ASP A 165 11.01 -27.42 14.24
CA ASP A 165 9.80 -28.22 14.43
C ASP A 165 10.08 -29.70 14.16
N SER A 166 10.82 -30.02 13.08
CA SER A 166 11.28 -31.40 12.81
C SER A 166 12.09 -31.97 13.97
N ALA A 167 13.10 -31.25 14.46
CA ALA A 167 13.92 -31.71 15.59
C ALA A 167 13.10 -31.89 16.88
N ARG A 168 12.11 -31.03 17.13
CA ARG A 168 11.20 -31.16 18.27
C ARG A 168 10.31 -32.39 18.14
N ILE A 169 9.81 -32.69 16.94
CA ILE A 169 8.99 -33.88 16.67
C ILE A 169 9.82 -35.16 16.91
N HIS A 170 11.06 -35.19 16.44
CA HIS A 170 11.90 -36.40 16.54
C HIS A 170 12.50 -36.62 17.93
N TYR A 171 12.86 -35.55 18.65
CA TYR A 171 13.70 -35.66 19.84
C TYR A 171 13.15 -34.92 21.07
N GLY A 172 11.94 -34.36 21.01
CA GLY A 172 11.35 -33.58 22.10
C GLY A 172 12.19 -32.35 22.49
N GLN A 173 12.17 -31.99 23.77
CA GLN A 173 12.97 -30.87 24.31
C GLN A 173 14.49 -31.02 24.05
N PRO A 174 15.10 -32.22 24.18
CA PRO A 174 16.50 -32.44 23.78
C PRO A 174 16.85 -32.07 22.34
N GLY A 175 15.87 -32.10 21.42
CA GLY A 175 16.05 -31.72 20.01
C GLY A 175 16.43 -30.25 19.78
N PHE A 176 16.25 -29.38 20.78
CA PHE A 176 16.58 -27.96 20.65
C PHE A 176 18.06 -27.71 20.36
N ALA A 177 18.97 -28.43 21.03
CA ALA A 177 20.40 -28.26 20.83
C ALA A 177 20.83 -28.62 19.40
N ILE A 178 20.26 -29.70 18.85
CA ILE A 178 20.50 -30.15 17.48
C ILE A 178 19.94 -29.12 16.50
N ALA A 179 18.71 -28.66 16.71
CA ALA A 179 18.08 -27.67 15.85
C ALA A 179 18.82 -26.32 15.85
N ASP A 180 19.29 -25.88 17.01
CA ASP A 180 20.00 -24.60 17.12
C ASP A 180 21.36 -24.67 16.41
N ARG A 181 22.09 -25.80 16.54
CA ARG A 181 23.32 -26.04 15.78
C ARG A 181 23.08 -26.00 14.28
N ILE A 182 22.08 -26.72 13.77
CA ILE A 182 21.77 -26.76 12.32
C ILE A 182 21.31 -25.38 11.82
N THR A 183 20.47 -24.68 12.60
CA THR A 183 19.92 -23.38 12.15
C THR A 183 20.91 -22.22 12.23
N LYS A 184 22.00 -22.35 13.00
CA LYS A 184 23.12 -21.40 13.01
C LYS A 184 24.07 -21.57 11.83
N ALA A 185 24.17 -22.79 11.29
CA ALA A 185 24.93 -23.08 10.08
C ALA A 185 24.19 -22.65 8.79
N LEU A 186 22.93 -22.22 8.88
CA LEU A 186 22.18 -21.73 7.72
C LEU A 186 22.83 -20.45 7.16
N PRO A 187 22.90 -20.30 5.82
CA PRO A 187 23.39 -19.08 5.23
C PRO A 187 22.47 -17.90 5.54
N PRO A 188 22.99 -16.66 5.54
CA PRO A 188 22.21 -15.48 5.82
C PRO A 188 21.06 -15.31 4.81
N PRO A 189 19.93 -14.72 5.23
CA PRO A 189 18.82 -14.45 4.33
C PRO A 189 19.17 -13.37 3.31
N ILE A 190 18.67 -13.52 2.08
CA ILE A 190 18.78 -12.51 1.02
C ILE A 190 17.42 -11.84 0.88
N MET A 191 17.36 -10.51 1.02
CA MET A 191 16.09 -9.75 1.01
C MET A 191 15.04 -10.34 1.98
N ALA A 192 15.47 -10.66 3.21
CA ALA A 192 14.65 -11.31 4.24
C ALA A 192 14.07 -12.68 3.86
N LYS A 193 14.62 -13.35 2.84
CA LYS A 193 14.27 -14.72 2.46
C LYS A 193 15.40 -15.67 2.83
N ASP A 194 15.10 -16.60 3.74
CA ASP A 194 15.96 -17.75 4.03
C ASP A 194 16.15 -18.61 2.77
N ILE A 195 17.25 -19.38 2.72
CA ILE A 195 17.40 -20.43 1.72
C ILE A 195 16.23 -21.43 1.86
N PRO A 196 15.57 -21.86 0.77
CA PRO A 196 14.57 -22.93 0.87
C PRO A 196 15.22 -24.25 1.30
N LEU A 197 14.45 -25.15 1.95
CA LEU A 197 14.97 -26.47 2.35
C LEU A 197 15.54 -27.25 1.16
N SER A 198 14.89 -27.20 0.00
CA SER A 198 15.41 -27.81 -1.24
C SER A 198 16.76 -27.23 -1.65
N GLY A 199 16.98 -25.92 -1.45
CA GLY A 199 18.25 -25.28 -1.75
C GLY A 199 19.41 -25.72 -0.86
N ILE A 200 19.13 -26.36 0.28
CA ILE A 200 20.16 -26.98 1.13
C ILE A 200 20.63 -28.31 0.53
N THR A 201 19.77 -29.06 -0.17
CA THR A 201 20.08 -30.43 -0.62
C THR A 201 20.22 -30.59 -2.13
N ASP A 202 19.64 -29.70 -2.94
CA ASP A 202 19.66 -29.76 -4.40
C ASP A 202 20.96 -29.14 -4.97
N PRO A 203 21.85 -29.95 -5.61
CA PRO A 203 23.10 -29.45 -6.17
C PRO A 203 22.94 -28.41 -7.28
N ASN A 204 21.77 -28.37 -7.95
CA ASN A 204 21.50 -27.44 -9.03
C ASN A 204 20.97 -26.09 -8.53
N HIS A 205 20.66 -25.96 -7.23
CA HIS A 205 20.17 -24.71 -6.68
C HIS A 205 21.31 -23.68 -6.60
N GLU A 206 21.05 -22.44 -7.03
CA GLU A 206 22.05 -21.37 -7.10
C GLU A 206 22.79 -21.16 -5.78
N ARG A 207 22.06 -21.27 -4.67
CA ARG A 207 22.58 -21.10 -3.30
C ARG A 207 23.10 -22.40 -2.64
N TYR A 208 23.17 -23.51 -3.36
CA TYR A 208 23.57 -24.81 -2.81
C TYR A 208 24.93 -24.73 -2.11
N LYS A 209 25.90 -24.05 -2.71
CA LYS A 209 27.26 -23.92 -2.18
C LYS A 209 27.30 -23.19 -0.82
N GLU A 210 26.37 -22.27 -0.57
CA GLU A 210 26.30 -21.50 0.67
C GLU A 210 25.90 -22.35 1.88
N ALA A 211 25.16 -23.44 1.66
CA ALA A 211 24.68 -24.31 2.73
C ALA A 211 25.61 -25.52 3.02
N ALA A 212 26.88 -25.44 2.66
CA ALA A 212 27.85 -26.53 2.86
C ALA A 212 28.03 -26.89 4.34
N GLU A 213 28.05 -25.89 5.23
CA GLU A 213 28.18 -26.07 6.68
C GLU A 213 26.97 -26.80 7.30
N VAL A 214 25.79 -26.68 6.68
CA VAL A 214 24.57 -27.38 7.13
C VAL A 214 24.62 -28.87 6.79
N ARG A 215 25.34 -29.23 5.71
CA ARG A 215 25.45 -30.61 5.19
C ARG A 215 26.62 -31.40 5.78
N GLY A 216 27.63 -30.70 6.32
CA GLY A 216 28.81 -31.31 6.96
C GLY A 216 28.51 -31.80 8.37
#